data_AF-A0A2M9PDE4-F1
#
_entry.id   AF-A0A2M9PDE4-F1
#
_cell.length_a   1.000
_cell.length_b   1.000
_cell.length_c   1.000
_cell.angle_alpha   90.00
_cell.angle_beta   90.00
_cell.angle_gamma   90.00
#
_symmetry.space_group_name_H-M   'P 1'
#
loop_
_entity.id
_entity.type
_entity.pdbx_description
1 polymer ?
#
loop_
_entity_poly.entity_id
_entity_poly.type
_entity_poly.pdbx_seq_one_letter_code
_entity_poly.pdbx_strand_id
1 'polypeptide(L)' 'MSLYLGIDLGTSSVKAALFDADQRLIGQASRSLEVSRPQGRRLGVRQTGERAQFSKRTIPA' A
#
# COMPACT_ATOMS: atom_id res chain seq x y z
N MET A 1 3.01 39.37 10.26
CA MET A 1 3.63 38.05 10.35
C MET A 1 2.94 37.14 9.36
N SER A 2 3.68 36.46 8.49
CA SER A 2 3.14 35.43 7.60
C SER A 2 3.68 34.08 8.02
N LEU A 3 2.81 33.08 8.01
CA LEU A 3 3.15 31.69 8.30
C LEU A 3 2.77 30.83 7.10
N TYR A 4 3.58 29.82 6.82
CA TYR A 4 3.41 28.89 5.71
C TYR A 4 3.33 27.48 6.27
N LEU A 5 2.27 26.74 5.90
CA LEU A 5 2.06 25.37 6.35
C LEU A 5 2.39 24.40 5.20
N GLY A 6 3.42 23.58 5.41
CA GLY A 6 3.71 22.44 4.56
C GLY A 6 3.03 21.18 5.09
N ILE A 7 2.39 20.40 4.20
CA ILE A 7 1.83 19.09 4.51
C ILE A 7 2.44 18.07 3.55
N ASP A 8 3.02 17.02 4.12
CA ASP A 8 3.55 15.86 3.40
C ASP A 8 2.71 14.62 3.75
N LEU A 9 2.12 14.01 2.73
CA LEU A 9 1.28 12.82 2.84
C LEU A 9 2.06 11.60 2.34
N GLY A 10 2.69 10.89 3.27
CA GLY A 10 3.38 9.63 3.01
C GLY A 10 2.46 8.41 3.11
N THR A 11 3.01 7.23 2.82
CA THR A 11 2.26 5.96 2.85
C THR A 11 1.86 5.53 4.25
N SER A 12 2.67 5.84 5.26
CA SER A 12 2.50 5.38 6.65
C SER A 12 2.36 6.52 7.67
N SER A 13 2.44 7.77 7.22
CA SER A 13 2.33 8.93 8.10
C SER A 13 2.00 10.20 7.34
N VAL A 14 1.37 11.14 8.02
CA VAL A 14 1.30 12.55 7.60
C VAL A 14 2.31 13.34 8.42
N LYS A 15 3.00 14.27 7.78
CA LYS A 15 3.84 15.26 8.45
C LYS A 15 3.35 16.67 8.12
N ALA A 16 3.40 17.55 9.11
CA ALA A 16 3.09 18.96 8.95
C ALA A 16 4.25 19.80 9.50
N ALA A 17 4.63 20.86 8.80
CA ALA A 17 5.68 21.79 9.19
C ALA A 17 5.22 23.23 8.99
N LEU A 18 5.47 24.07 9.98
CA LEU A 18 5.12 25.49 9.96
C LEU A 18 6.38 26.32 9.78
N PHE A 19 6.38 27.23 8.82
CA PHE A 19 7.50 28.11 8.51
C PHE A 19 7.10 29.58 8.61
N ASP A 20 8.06 30.44 8.97
CA ASP A 20 7.90 31.90 8.80
C ASP A 20 8.23 32.35 7.37
N ALA A 21 8.12 33.66 7.11
CA ALA A 21 8.39 34.26 5.80
C ALA A 21 9.86 34.19 5.37
N ASP A 22 10.79 34.02 6.32
CA ASP A 22 12.21 33.83 6.04
C ASP A 22 12.54 32.33 5.85
N GLN A 23 11.52 31.49 5.69
CA GLN A 23 11.61 30.04 5.55
C GLN A 23 12.23 29.34 6.78
N ARG A 24 12.18 29.96 7.97
CA ARG A 24 12.62 29.29 9.20
C ARG A 24 11.54 28.33 9.68
N LEU A 25 11.94 27.12 10.05
CA LEU A 25 11.06 26.14 10.66
C LEU A 25 10.67 26.60 12.08
N ILE A 26 9.39 26.85 12.29
CA ILE A 26 8.82 27.23 13.58
C ILE A 26 8.43 25.98 14.40
N GLY A 27 7.98 24.93 13.71
CA GLY A 27 7.64 23.67 14.37
C GLY A 27 7.19 22.62 13.37
N GLN A 28 7.18 21.36 13.81
CA GLN A 28 6.72 20.24 13.00
C GLN A 28 6.01 19.19 13.87
N ALA A 29 5.11 18.45 13.26
CA ALA A 29 4.43 17.32 13.87
C ALA A 29 4.28 16.18 12.84
N SER A 30 4.17 14.96 13.34
CA SER A 30 3.91 13.78 12.51
C SER A 30 2.88 12.89 13.18
N ARG A 31 2.06 12.22 12.36
CA ARG A 31 1.08 11.25 12.84
C ARG A 31 1.09 10.02 11.95
N SER A 32 1.19 8.84 12.55
CA SER A 32 1.11 7.57 11.84
C SER A 32 -0.27 7.34 11.24
N LEU A 33 -0.28 6.71 10.07
CA LEU A 33 -1.48 6.22 9.38
C LEU A 33 -1.55 4.70 9.51
N GLU A 34 -2.76 4.19 9.73
CA GLU A 34 -2.99 2.76 9.61
C GLU A 34 -2.94 2.35 8.13
N VAL A 35 -2.21 1.29 7.82
CA VAL A 35 -2.08 0.77 6.46
C VAL A 35 -2.70 -0.61 6.39
N SER A 36 -3.78 -0.74 5.61
CA SER A 36 -4.38 -2.04 5.34
C SER A 36 -3.53 -2.83 4.35
N ARG A 37 -3.06 -4.01 4.77
CA ARG A 37 -2.34 -4.97 3.90
C ARG A 37 -3.06 -6.32 3.89
N PRO A 38 -4.18 -6.43 3.17
CA PRO A 38 -4.89 -7.70 3.07
C PRO A 38 -4.00 -8.74 2.40
N GLN A 39 -3.98 -9.95 2.98
CA GLN A 39 -3.34 -11.10 2.35
C GLN A 39 -4.22 -11.57 1.19
N GLY A 40 -3.59 -11.90 0.06
CA GLY A 40 -4.30 -12.45 -1.09
C GLY A 40 -5.07 -13.72 -0.68
N ARG A 41 -6.34 -13.80 -1.09
CA ARG A 41 -7.17 -14.99 -0.85
C ARG A 41 -6.49 -16.21 -1.45
N ARG A 42 -5.96 -17.12 -0.63
CA ARG A 42 -5.49 -18.43 -1.09
C ARG A 42 -6.72 -19.24 -1.46
N LEU A 43 -7.00 -19.36 -2.75
CA LEU A 43 -7.97 -20.34 -3.25
C LEU A 43 -7.41 -21.71 -2.89
N GLY A 44 -8.10 -22.44 -2.02
CA GLY A 44 -7.71 -23.79 -1.66
C GLY A 44 -7.80 -24.67 -2.90
N VAL A 45 -6.66 -25.12 -3.42
CA VAL A 45 -6.62 -26.25 -4.33
C VAL A 45 -7.18 -27.43 -3.53
N ARG A 46 -8.39 -27.89 -3.88
CA ARG A 46 -8.89 -29.17 -3.39
C ARG A 46 -7.93 -30.22 -3.94
N GLN A 47 -7.06 -30.78 -3.10
CA GLN A 47 -6.41 -32.04 -3.39
C GLN A 47 -7.48 -33.13 -3.30
N THR A 48 -8.28 -33.26 -4.35
CA THR A 48 -9.02 -34.50 -4.57
C THR A 48 -7.98 -35.50 -5.04
N GLY A 49 -7.77 -36.57 -4.27
CA GLY A 49 -6.80 -37.63 -4.56
C GLY A 49 -7.13 -38.50 -5.78
N GLU A 50 -7.76 -37.95 -6.82
CA GLU A 50 -7.87 -38.61 -8.12
C GLU A 50 -6.80 -38.04 -9.05
N ARG A 51 -5.88 -38.92 -9.47
CA ARG A 51 -4.92 -38.63 -10.53
C ARG A 51 -5.68 -38.06 -11.72
N ALA A 52 -5.49 -36.77 -12.00
CA ALA A 52 -5.93 -36.18 -13.26
C ALA A 52 -5.15 -36.87 -14.38
N GLN A 53 -5.75 -37.89 -14.98
CA GLN A 53 -5.25 -38.52 -16.19
C GLN A 53 -5.47 -37.52 -17.32
N PHE A 54 -4.45 -36.71 -17.59
CA PHE A 54 -4.47 -35.74 -18.68
C PHE A 54 -4.47 -36.51 -20.00
N SER A 55 -5.67 -36.74 -20.55
CA SER A 55 -5.84 -37.27 -21.90
C SER A 55 -5.44 -36.18 -22.88
N LYS A 56 -4.34 -36.39 -23.60
CA LYS A 56 -3.91 -35.55 -24.72
C LYS A 56 -4.97 -35.67 -25.82
N ARG A 57 -5.95 -34.78 -25.85
CA ARG A 57 -6.78 -34.59 -27.04
C ARG A 57 -5.92 -33.87 -28.08
N THR A 58 -5.41 -34.63 -29.03
CA THR A 58 -4.86 -34.12 -30.29
C THR A 58 -5.92 -33.25 -30.96
N ILE A 59 -5.59 -31.99 -31.24
CA ILE A 59 -6.39 -31.13 -32.10
C ILE A 59 -6.09 -31.57 -33.55
N PRO A 60 -7.07 -32.05 -34.34
CA PRO A 60 -6.83 -32.31 -35.75
C PRO A 60 -6.62 -30.99 -36.50
N ALA A 61 -5.71 -31.04 -37.48
CA ALA A 61 -5.33 -29.91 -38.33
C ALA A 61 -6.51 -29.37 -39.16
#